data_AF-A0A3D0QZP7-F1
#
_entry.id   AF-A0A3D0QZP7-F1
#
_cell.length_a   1.000
_cell.length_b   1.000
_cell.length_c   1.000
_cell.angle_alpha   90.00
_cell.angle_beta   90.00
_cell.angle_gamma   90.00
#
_symmetry.space_group_name_H-M   'P 1'
#
loop_
_entity.id
_entity.type
_entity.pdbx_description
1 polymer ?
#
loop_
_entity_poly.entity_id
_entity_poly.type
_entity_poly.pdbx_seq_one_letter_code
_entity_poly.pdbx_strand_id
1 'polypeptide(L)'
;SFSQAFREEAVSVGFNSDVGVIIDTSRNGWGGPERPTAAGPTTGTVDAYVEASRTDRRIHQGNWCNQAGAGLGERPTAAPAPGIDAYAWIKPPGESDGSSEAIDNDEGKGFDRMCDPTYEGNPRNLNNPSGALPNAPVSGHWFQAQFEELLANAYPPL
;
A
#
# COMPACT_ATOMS: atom_id res chain seq x y z
N SER A 1 0.37 16.69 -5.13
CA SER A 1 0.69 15.40 -4.47
C SER A 1 2.09 14.93 -4.89
N PHE A 2 2.59 13.79 -4.40
CA PHE A 2 3.88 13.22 -4.84
C PHE A 2 3.99 13.12 -6.37
N SER A 3 3.01 12.49 -7.03
CA SER A 3 3.07 12.20 -8.47
C SER A 3 3.14 13.46 -9.35
N GLN A 4 2.40 14.51 -8.99
CA GLN A 4 2.43 15.78 -9.73
C GLN A 4 3.76 16.51 -9.53
N ALA A 5 4.27 16.58 -8.30
CA ALA A 5 5.56 17.19 -8.02
C ALA A 5 6.71 16.42 -8.67
N PHE A 6 6.65 15.08 -8.65
CA PHE A 6 7.62 14.22 -9.31
C PHE A 6 7.61 14.44 -10.84
N ARG A 7 6.43 14.56 -11.45
CA ARG A 7 6.29 14.89 -12.87
C ARG A 7 6.89 16.25 -13.20
N GLU A 8 6.58 17.28 -12.41
CA GLU A 8 7.13 18.63 -12.58
C GLU A 8 8.65 18.62 -12.52
N GLU A 9 9.22 17.90 -11.56
CA GLU A 9 10.68 17.76 -11.43
C GLU A 9 11.29 16.94 -12.57
N ALA A 10 10.63 15.86 -13.01
CA ALA A 10 11.10 15.11 -14.18
C ALA A 10 11.19 16.01 -15.42
N VAL A 11 10.18 16.83 -15.67
CA VAL A 11 10.20 17.82 -16.76
C VAL A 11 11.31 18.86 -16.54
N SER A 12 11.52 19.34 -15.31
CA SER A 12 12.55 20.33 -14.98
C SER A 12 13.97 19.83 -15.30
N VAL A 13 14.23 18.53 -15.15
CA VAL A 13 15.52 17.89 -15.44
C VAL A 13 15.65 17.34 -16.87
N GLY A 14 14.66 17.60 -17.74
CA GLY A 14 14.77 17.36 -19.19
C GLY A 14 13.93 16.21 -19.75
N PHE A 15 13.01 15.61 -18.98
CA PHE A 15 12.00 14.73 -19.57
C PHE A 15 11.04 15.54 -20.45
N ASN A 16 10.44 14.89 -21.45
CA ASN A 16 9.47 15.53 -22.34
C ASN A 16 8.30 16.11 -21.52
N SER A 17 7.81 17.28 -21.92
CA SER A 17 6.72 17.98 -21.23
C SER A 17 5.39 17.24 -21.26
N ASP A 18 5.23 16.27 -22.16
CA ASP A 18 4.06 15.41 -22.32
C ASP A 18 4.14 14.12 -21.50
N VAL A 19 5.20 13.89 -20.71
CA VAL A 19 5.29 12.74 -19.80
C VAL A 19 4.09 12.73 -18.85
N GLY A 20 3.52 11.55 -18.62
CA GLY A 20 2.45 11.33 -17.67
C GLY A 20 2.82 10.30 -16.61
N VAL A 21 2.03 10.26 -15.55
CA VAL A 21 2.25 9.36 -14.40
C VAL A 21 1.11 8.36 -14.28
N ILE A 22 1.44 7.12 -14.00
CA ILE A 22 0.48 6.08 -13.61
C ILE A 22 0.63 5.84 -12.11
N ILE A 23 -0.49 5.74 -11.40
CA ILE A 23 -0.51 5.38 -9.97
C ILE A 23 -1.14 4.00 -9.83
N ASP A 24 -0.43 3.07 -9.18
CA ASP A 24 -1.00 1.79 -8.81
C ASP A 24 -1.98 1.98 -7.64
N THR A 25 -3.27 1.79 -7.94
CA THR A 25 -4.38 1.93 -6.98
C THR A 25 -4.97 0.58 -6.57
N SER A 26 -4.28 -0.53 -6.85
CA SER A 26 -4.76 -1.89 -6.58
C SER A 26 -5.13 -2.13 -5.11
N ARG A 27 -4.31 -1.64 -4.16
CA ARG A 27 -4.41 -1.99 -2.73
C ARG A 27 -4.26 -0.79 -1.78
N ASN A 28 -4.64 0.41 -2.23
CA ASN A 28 -4.42 1.66 -1.49
C ASN A 28 -5.71 2.37 -1.03
N GLY A 29 -6.87 1.69 -1.06
CA GLY A 29 -8.14 2.32 -0.71
C GLY A 29 -8.28 2.69 0.76
N TRP A 30 -7.82 1.79 1.65
CA TRP A 30 -7.96 1.94 3.10
C TRP A 30 -9.39 2.31 3.51
N GLY A 31 -10.34 1.49 3.07
CA GLY A 31 -11.75 1.57 3.42
C GLY A 31 -12.07 0.78 4.68
N GLY A 32 -13.27 0.20 4.71
CA GLY A 32 -13.75 -0.57 5.85
C GLY A 32 -14.13 0.31 7.05
N PRO A 33 -14.56 -0.34 8.15
CA PRO A 33 -15.06 0.34 9.35
C PRO A 33 -13.99 1.19 10.07
N GLU A 34 -12.70 0.88 9.86
CA GLU A 34 -11.59 1.59 10.49
C GLU A 34 -11.18 2.87 9.75
N ARG A 35 -11.74 3.16 8.57
CA ARG A 35 -11.44 4.38 7.83
C ARG A 35 -11.93 5.61 8.62
N PRO A 36 -11.06 6.61 8.92
CA PRO A 36 -11.50 7.85 9.55
C PRO A 36 -12.56 8.58 8.71
N THR A 37 -13.64 9.00 9.36
CA THR A 37 -14.74 9.75 8.71
C THR A 37 -14.67 11.26 8.97
N ALA A 38 -13.80 11.68 9.88
CA ALA A 38 -13.53 13.06 10.21
C ALA A 38 -12.06 13.23 10.61
N ALA A 39 -11.57 14.47 10.59
CA ALA A 39 -10.26 14.78 11.12
C ALA A 39 -10.19 14.53 12.64
N GLY A 40 -8.99 14.19 13.11
CA GLY A 40 -8.67 14.00 14.51
C GLY A 40 -8.79 15.27 15.36
N PRO A 41 -8.61 15.14 16.69
CA PRO A 41 -8.72 16.28 17.60
C PRO A 41 -7.64 17.33 17.30
N THR A 42 -8.02 18.60 17.23
CA THR A 42 -7.09 19.73 17.02
C THR A 42 -6.42 20.20 18.32
N THR A 43 -6.78 19.59 19.46
CA THR A 43 -6.18 19.80 20.77
C THR A 43 -5.35 18.56 21.13
N GLY A 44 -4.13 18.76 21.64
CA GLY A 44 -3.22 17.65 21.98
C GLY A 44 -1.92 17.72 21.19
N THR A 45 -1.34 16.55 20.89
CA THR A 45 -0.12 16.45 20.08
C THR A 45 -0.43 16.36 18.59
N VAL A 46 0.54 16.74 17.75
CA VAL A 46 0.44 16.57 16.29
C VAL A 46 0.25 15.09 15.93
N ASP A 47 0.94 14.18 16.63
CA ASP A 47 0.80 12.74 16.39
C ASP A 47 -0.62 12.26 16.64
N ALA A 48 -1.26 12.73 17.73
CA ALA A 48 -2.66 12.36 18.01
C ALA A 48 -3.61 12.83 16.90
N TYR A 49 -3.37 14.01 16.33
CA TYR A 49 -4.14 14.49 15.18
C TYR A 49 -3.89 13.64 13.93
N VAL A 50 -2.62 13.38 13.59
CA VAL A 50 -2.24 12.64 12.37
C VAL A 50 -2.75 11.20 12.43
N GLU A 51 -2.51 10.48 13.52
CA GLU A 51 -2.91 9.09 13.69
C GLU A 51 -4.42 8.89 13.64
N ALA A 52 -5.19 9.85 14.17
CA ALA A 52 -6.65 9.83 14.10
C ALA A 52 -7.21 10.26 12.73
N SER A 53 -6.41 10.95 11.90
CA SER A 53 -6.88 11.52 10.62
C SER A 53 -6.45 10.72 9.39
N ARG A 54 -5.29 10.05 9.44
CA ARG A 54 -4.70 9.39 8.27
C ARG A 54 -5.53 8.19 7.82
N THR A 55 -5.76 8.07 6.51
CA THR A 55 -6.47 6.93 5.94
C THR A 55 -5.57 5.72 5.81
N ASP A 56 -4.33 5.88 5.37
CA ASP A 56 -3.31 4.82 5.43
C ASP A 56 -3.13 4.43 6.90
N ARG A 57 -3.36 3.15 7.25
CA ARG A 57 -3.34 2.65 8.64
C ARG A 57 -2.11 1.80 8.98
N ARG A 58 -1.09 1.78 8.13
CA ARG A 58 0.16 1.05 8.42
C ARG A 58 0.85 1.58 9.67
N ILE A 59 1.65 0.74 10.33
CA ILE A 59 2.48 1.17 11.46
C ILE A 59 3.53 2.17 11.00
N HIS A 60 4.14 1.91 9.84
CA HIS A 60 5.13 2.78 9.23
C HIS A 60 5.02 2.74 7.70
N GLN A 61 5.32 3.85 7.02
CA GLN A 61 5.21 3.94 5.54
C GLN A 61 6.20 3.00 4.81
N GLY A 62 7.27 2.59 5.47
CA GLY A 62 8.24 1.59 5.00
C GLY A 62 7.77 0.14 5.11
N ASN A 63 6.60 -0.11 5.71
CA ASN A 63 6.01 -1.45 5.73
C ASN A 63 5.30 -1.70 4.40
N TRP A 64 5.77 -2.70 3.65
CA TRP A 64 5.39 -2.91 2.25
C TRP A 64 4.76 -4.27 1.97
N CYS A 65 5.07 -5.31 2.76
CA CYS A 65 4.65 -6.67 2.46
C CYS A 65 3.31 -7.00 3.12
N ASN A 66 2.38 -7.54 2.34
CA ASN A 66 1.12 -8.14 2.78
C ASN A 66 0.41 -7.36 3.89
N GLN A 67 0.30 -6.04 3.73
CA GLN A 67 -0.11 -5.16 4.83
C GLN A 67 -1.53 -5.45 5.30
N ALA A 68 -1.66 -5.74 6.60
CA ALA A 68 -2.93 -6.00 7.25
C ALA A 68 -3.80 -4.73 7.27
N GLY A 69 -5.10 -4.90 7.04
CA GLY A 69 -6.09 -3.82 6.98
C GLY A 69 -6.08 -3.04 5.66
N ALA A 70 -5.28 -3.43 4.68
CA ALA A 70 -5.31 -2.82 3.35
C ALA A 70 -6.66 -3.07 2.65
N GLY A 71 -6.95 -2.27 1.63
CA GLY A 71 -8.21 -2.31 0.90
C GLY A 71 -8.03 -2.00 -0.59
N LEU A 72 -8.90 -2.55 -1.45
CA LEU A 72 -8.93 -2.18 -2.87
C LEU A 72 -9.08 -0.66 -3.01
N GLY A 73 -8.26 -0.05 -3.85
CA GLY A 73 -8.35 1.39 -4.13
C GLY A 73 -9.34 1.73 -5.23
N GLU A 74 -9.15 2.92 -5.79
CA GLU A 74 -9.90 3.33 -6.97
C GLU A 74 -9.69 2.34 -8.11
N ARG A 75 -10.77 1.97 -8.79
CA ARG A 75 -10.70 1.07 -9.96
C ARG A 75 -9.97 1.79 -11.10
N PRO A 76 -9.44 1.05 -12.11
CA PRO A 76 -8.72 1.67 -13.20
C PRO A 76 -9.52 2.81 -13.86
N THR A 77 -8.92 3.99 -13.92
CA THR A 77 -9.53 5.23 -14.41
C THR A 77 -8.53 5.95 -15.30
N ALA A 78 -8.94 6.31 -16.51
CA ALA A 78 -8.12 7.10 -17.42
C ALA A 78 -8.17 8.59 -17.07
N ALA A 79 -7.03 9.26 -17.13
CA ALA A 79 -6.86 10.70 -16.89
C ALA A 79 -7.59 11.26 -15.64
N PRO A 80 -7.40 10.67 -14.44
CA PRO A 80 -8.17 11.04 -13.24
C PRO A 80 -7.82 12.42 -12.68
N ALA A 81 -6.64 12.96 -13.03
CA ALA A 81 -6.17 14.27 -12.57
C ALA A 81 -5.13 14.85 -13.54
N PRO A 82 -4.87 16.18 -13.52
CA PRO A 82 -3.82 16.79 -14.33
C PRO A 82 -2.45 16.13 -14.11
N GLY A 83 -1.83 15.70 -15.21
CA GLY A 83 -0.51 15.05 -15.22
C GLY A 83 -0.52 13.56 -14.83
N ILE A 84 -1.69 12.98 -14.55
CA ILE A 84 -1.86 11.55 -14.26
C ILE A 84 -2.55 10.89 -15.44
N ASP A 85 -1.87 9.96 -16.12
CA ASP A 85 -2.42 9.26 -17.28
C ASP A 85 -3.47 8.24 -16.87
N ALA A 86 -3.22 7.52 -15.77
CA ALA A 86 -4.15 6.53 -15.27
C ALA A 86 -3.97 6.25 -13.78
N TYR A 87 -5.09 5.93 -13.14
CA TYR A 87 -5.08 4.94 -12.06
C TYR A 87 -5.15 3.56 -12.69
N ALA A 88 -4.26 2.67 -12.28
CA ALA A 88 -4.19 1.31 -12.80
C ALA A 88 -4.00 0.32 -11.65
N TRP A 89 -4.41 -0.93 -11.84
CA TRP A 89 -4.08 -2.01 -10.92
C TRP A 89 -2.89 -2.75 -11.50
N ILE A 90 -1.69 -2.41 -11.02
CA ILE A 90 -0.45 -3.00 -11.51
C ILE A 90 -0.14 -4.28 -10.72
N LYS A 91 -0.17 -4.23 -9.39
CA LYS A 91 -0.18 -5.43 -8.56
C LYS A 91 -1.59 -6.07 -8.61
N PRO A 92 -1.75 -7.32 -9.07
CA PRO A 92 -3.05 -7.96 -9.06
C PRO A 92 -3.54 -8.18 -7.62
N PRO A 93 -4.72 -7.66 -7.22
CA PRO A 93 -5.25 -7.88 -5.89
C PRO A 93 -5.44 -9.37 -5.59
N GLY A 94 -4.93 -9.82 -4.44
CA GLY A 94 -4.95 -11.23 -4.02
C GLY A 94 -3.67 -11.99 -4.33
N GLU A 95 -2.72 -11.44 -5.08
CA GLU A 95 -1.38 -12.01 -5.16
C GLU A 95 -0.51 -11.58 -3.98
N SER A 96 0.09 -12.55 -3.29
CA SER A 96 1.02 -12.30 -2.18
C SER A 96 2.21 -11.44 -2.60
N ASP A 97 2.71 -10.63 -1.66
CA ASP A 97 3.97 -9.88 -1.82
C ASP A 97 5.21 -10.73 -1.48
N GLY A 98 5.05 -11.80 -0.71
CA GLY A 98 6.13 -12.67 -0.21
C GLY A 98 5.64 -13.62 0.87
N SER A 99 6.34 -14.73 1.08
CA SER A 99 5.94 -15.72 2.09
C SER A 99 6.18 -15.20 3.50
N SER A 100 5.25 -15.49 4.42
CA SER A 100 5.39 -15.08 5.83
C SER A 100 6.36 -15.95 6.63
N GLU A 101 6.82 -17.04 6.03
CA GLU A 101 7.81 -17.98 6.56
C GLU A 101 8.66 -18.56 5.42
N ALA A 102 9.65 -19.38 5.76
CA ALA A 102 10.42 -20.11 4.76
C ALA A 102 9.56 -21.21 4.12
N ILE A 103 9.37 -21.13 2.80
CA ILE A 103 8.63 -22.12 2.00
C ILE A 103 9.57 -22.62 0.90
N ASP A 104 9.83 -23.92 0.87
CA ASP A 104 10.58 -24.55 -0.21
C ASP A 104 9.81 -24.38 -1.54
N ASN A 105 10.48 -23.83 -2.56
CA ASN A 105 9.92 -23.59 -3.89
C ASN A 105 11.00 -23.73 -4.97
N ASP A 106 10.58 -23.96 -6.21
CA ASP A 106 11.44 -24.08 -7.39
C ASP A 106 11.52 -22.77 -8.21
N GLU A 107 11.08 -21.65 -7.63
CA GLU A 107 11.00 -20.33 -8.28
C GLU A 107 12.17 -19.41 -7.90
N GLY A 108 13.10 -19.88 -7.07
CA GLY A 108 14.25 -19.09 -6.59
C GLY A 108 13.87 -17.97 -5.62
N LYS A 109 12.70 -18.07 -4.97
CA LYS A 109 12.18 -17.05 -4.05
C LYS A 109 12.56 -17.37 -2.60
N GLY A 110 13.26 -16.45 -1.96
CA GLY A 110 13.64 -16.54 -0.55
C GLY A 110 12.58 -16.02 0.41
N PHE A 111 12.87 -16.14 1.71
CA PHE A 111 12.05 -15.60 2.80
C PHE A 111 12.56 -14.22 3.25
N ASP A 112 11.80 -13.17 2.92
CA ASP A 112 12.06 -11.81 3.42
C ASP A 112 11.27 -11.56 4.71
N ARG A 113 11.97 -11.19 5.79
CA ARG A 113 11.35 -10.96 7.08
C ARG A 113 10.43 -9.73 7.12
N MET A 114 10.47 -8.83 6.14
CA MET A 114 9.43 -7.80 6.03
C MET A 114 8.03 -8.38 5.76
N CYS A 115 7.93 -9.64 5.35
CA CYS A 115 6.68 -10.39 5.21
C CYS A 115 6.34 -11.25 6.44
N ASP A 116 7.25 -11.35 7.41
CA ASP A 116 7.08 -12.09 8.67
C ASP A 116 6.33 -11.20 9.68
N PRO A 117 5.12 -11.59 10.14
CA PRO A 117 4.37 -10.81 11.12
C PRO A 117 5.10 -10.62 12.47
N THR A 118 6.06 -11.50 12.78
CA THR A 118 6.85 -11.48 14.02
C THR A 118 8.12 -10.64 13.92
N TYR A 119 8.45 -10.13 12.72
CA TYR A 119 9.65 -9.34 12.53
C TYR A 119 9.51 -7.94 13.11
N GLU A 120 10.46 -7.56 13.98
CA GLU A 120 10.52 -6.26 14.67
C GLU A 120 11.16 -5.14 13.81
N GLY A 121 11.40 -5.41 12.53
CA GLY A 121 11.88 -4.40 11.59
C GLY A 121 13.37 -4.14 11.64
N ASN A 122 13.75 -3.00 11.05
CA ASN A 122 15.12 -2.51 10.93
C ASN A 122 15.09 -0.97 10.78
N PRO A 123 16.25 -0.29 10.69
CA PRO A 123 16.27 1.17 10.60
C PRO A 123 15.46 1.77 9.44
N ARG A 124 15.19 1.02 8.36
CA ARG A 124 14.42 1.52 7.19
C ARG A 124 12.92 1.62 7.46
N ASN A 125 12.39 0.85 8.42
CA ASN A 125 11.02 1.01 8.92
C ASN A 125 10.99 1.50 10.37
N LEU A 126 12.06 2.15 10.82
CA LEU A 126 12.24 2.68 12.18
C LEU A 126 12.12 1.62 13.29
N ASN A 127 12.56 0.38 13.01
CA ASN A 127 12.46 -0.77 13.93
C ASN A 127 11.02 -1.01 14.42
N ASN A 128 10.05 -0.87 13.51
CA ASN A 128 8.66 -1.21 13.78
C ASN A 128 8.35 -2.66 13.38
N PRO A 129 7.34 -3.30 13.98
CA PRO A 129 6.77 -4.54 13.46
C PRO A 129 6.39 -4.41 11.98
N SER A 130 6.50 -5.52 11.23
CA SER A 130 6.22 -5.54 9.79
C SER A 130 4.78 -5.15 9.42
N GLY A 131 3.82 -5.47 10.28
CA GLY A 131 2.39 -5.31 9.96
C GLY A 131 1.90 -6.23 8.83
N ALA A 132 2.68 -7.27 8.49
CA ALA A 132 2.34 -8.23 7.45
C ALA A 132 1.29 -9.23 7.94
N LEU A 133 0.42 -9.69 7.04
CA LEU A 133 -0.52 -10.77 7.30
C LEU A 133 0.20 -12.11 7.48
N PRO A 134 -0.26 -12.98 8.41
CA PRO A 134 0.28 -14.32 8.60
C PRO A 134 -0.16 -15.29 7.49
N ASN A 135 0.51 -16.44 7.43
CA ASN A 135 0.20 -17.55 6.50
C ASN A 135 0.19 -17.12 5.02
N ALA A 136 1.02 -16.12 4.68
CA ALA A 136 1.13 -15.63 3.31
C ALA A 136 1.94 -16.62 2.48
N PRO A 137 1.48 -16.97 1.26
CA PRO A 137 2.22 -17.85 0.37
C PRO A 137 3.36 -17.10 -0.31
N VAL A 138 4.17 -17.84 -1.09
CA VAL A 138 5.25 -17.30 -1.93
C VAL A 138 4.74 -16.13 -2.79
N SER A 139 5.59 -15.13 -3.04
CA SER A 139 5.17 -13.92 -3.79
C SER A 139 4.55 -14.27 -5.14
N GLY A 140 3.47 -13.59 -5.52
CA GLY A 140 2.71 -13.85 -6.75
C GLY A 140 1.71 -15.01 -6.65
N HIS A 141 1.78 -15.85 -5.61
CA HIS A 141 0.78 -16.90 -5.40
C HIS A 141 -0.52 -16.30 -4.83
N TRP A 142 -1.63 -16.98 -5.07
CA TRP A 142 -2.95 -16.57 -4.59
C TRP A 142 -3.03 -16.61 -3.06
N PHE A 143 -3.37 -15.47 -2.47
CA PHE A 143 -3.52 -15.27 -1.04
C PHE A 143 -4.97 -14.92 -0.69
N GLN A 144 -5.78 -15.97 -0.47
CA GLN A 144 -7.23 -15.86 -0.25
C GLN A 144 -7.59 -14.87 0.87
N ALA A 145 -6.94 -14.98 2.03
CA ALA A 145 -7.25 -14.13 3.19
C ALA A 145 -6.98 -12.64 2.90
N GLN A 146 -5.88 -12.32 2.21
CA GLN A 146 -5.62 -10.94 1.80
C GLN A 146 -6.65 -10.47 0.77
N PHE A 147 -7.03 -11.31 -0.20
CA PHE A 147 -8.03 -10.93 -1.20
C PHE A 147 -9.38 -10.58 -0.54
N GLU A 148 -9.84 -11.41 0.40
CA GLU A 148 -11.08 -11.15 1.15
C GLU A 148 -11.01 -9.85 1.95
N GLU A 149 -9.89 -9.58 2.64
CA GLU A 149 -9.68 -8.33 3.36
C GLU A 149 -9.67 -7.12 2.41
N LEU A 150 -9.00 -7.24 1.27
CA LEU A 150 -8.95 -6.18 0.25
C LEU A 150 -10.35 -5.81 -0.25
N LEU A 151 -11.22 -6.80 -0.51
CA LEU A 151 -12.60 -6.56 -0.92
C LEU A 151 -13.42 -5.90 0.19
N ALA A 152 -13.32 -6.41 1.42
CA ALA A 152 -14.07 -5.89 2.57
C ALA A 152 -13.70 -4.42 2.86
N ASN A 153 -12.43 -4.05 2.65
CA ASN A 153 -11.91 -2.71 2.91
C ASN A 153 -11.82 -1.84 1.65
N ALA A 154 -12.53 -2.17 0.57
CA ALA A 154 -12.48 -1.39 -0.66
C ALA A 154 -12.93 0.07 -0.44
N TYR A 155 -12.18 1.01 -1.02
CA TYR A 155 -12.56 2.43 -1.08
C TYR A 155 -12.18 3.06 -2.43
N PRO A 156 -13.14 3.63 -3.19
CA PRO A 156 -14.58 3.69 -2.91
C PRO A 156 -15.23 2.31 -2.71
N PRO A 157 -16.36 2.18 -2.00
CA PRO A 157 -17.07 0.90 -1.90
C PRO A 157 -17.37 0.28 -3.29
N LEU A 158 -17.50 -1.05 -3.33
CA LEU A 158 -17.73 -1.83 -4.56
C LEU A 158 -19.13 -1.62 -5.15
#